data_AF-A0A8H4TZB0-F1
#
_entry.id   AF-A0A8H4TZB0-F1
#
_cell.length_a   1.000
_cell.length_b   1.000
_cell.length_c   1.000
_cell.angle_alpha   90.00
_cell.angle_beta   90.00
_cell.angle_gamma   90.00
#
_symmetry.space_group_name_H-M   'P 1'
#
loop_
_entity.id
_entity.type
_entity.pdbx_description
1 polymer ?
#
loop_
_entity_poly.entity_id
_entity_poly.type
_entity_poly.pdbx_seq_one_letter_code
_entity_poly.pdbx_strand_id
1 'polypeptide(L)'
;MNIQDQNSEPGAAPPEYSGLFLSAVDSGTLRIKQEEQASAGALNASDFSVPQIKSEEQLNNGNQTASTQLHNPVDDWTVKEFMDMQEKKHAAFLDEYRATASKERSEFLNKLQIVLAQQSDSSSQKLPSHPNQDFTYPRSFTTQPAQGSGSVRIQELQGKLRAKEVHNDDISARLRESLQERQLLKEELEKTNAKLHNALRERDEQRQLRNGGTMANSAKTSDDAIQSEWSQLTYNIRSLAHTLAYDPSARYLDDAVTERLRYLDPEYRMLLRDGDYFEVLMKGYLWVLIQDEVFDAEQPVWGGRAVKHLKPIRDSTITRIGEKRHLESNEASLAHAARWFAQGSSLFANLWGKDREVIERLLDVETRRLQPFYRSCYPWTDRTDRNVGDQLRNIVHSAVELDKMMMCSKAVFRVHWRDQSQEQGDRQRYNEDVMDATVYEEEPTPKSLVRFFVSPILYKLGTANGQRYDDQMVLVKASVVCH
;
A
#
# COMPACT_ATOMS: atom_id res chain seq x y z
N MET A 1 -20.00 74.12 17.63
CA MET A 1 -19.03 75.05 17.00
C MET A 1 -17.70 74.33 17.01
N ASN A 2 -17.36 73.54 16.00
CA ASN A 2 -17.02 73.83 14.60
C ASN A 2 -15.62 74.45 14.45
N ILE A 3 -14.81 73.79 13.60
CA ILE A 3 -13.71 74.33 12.75
C ILE A 3 -12.24 74.21 13.25
N GLN A 4 -11.57 73.14 12.78
CA GLN A 4 -10.58 73.15 11.66
C GLN A 4 -9.06 73.28 11.93
N ASP A 5 -8.38 72.17 11.56
CA ASP A 5 -7.17 71.97 10.73
C ASP A 5 -5.81 72.69 10.92
N GLN A 6 -4.81 71.81 11.14
CA GLN A 6 -3.63 71.48 10.30
C GLN A 6 -2.37 72.36 10.16
N ASN A 7 -1.27 71.60 10.19
CA ASN A 7 -0.01 71.64 9.42
C ASN A 7 1.24 72.32 10.00
N SER A 8 2.29 71.48 10.15
CA SER A 8 3.71 71.82 9.91
C SER A 8 4.54 70.54 9.64
N GLU A 9 5.24 70.58 8.50
CA GLU A 9 6.27 69.73 7.84
C GLU A 9 7.57 69.41 8.67
N PRO A 10 8.70 68.88 8.14
CA PRO A 10 9.04 68.09 6.90
C PRO A 10 10.04 66.91 7.13
N GLY A 11 10.41 66.16 6.07
CA GLY A 11 11.66 65.36 6.06
C GLY A 11 11.90 64.41 4.87
N ALA A 12 12.80 64.81 3.95
CA ALA A 12 13.45 64.06 2.85
C ALA A 12 14.13 62.74 3.31
N ALA A 13 14.58 61.73 2.54
CA ALA A 13 14.95 61.48 1.12
C ALA A 13 15.20 59.93 0.94
N PRO A 14 15.60 59.40 -0.24
CA PRO A 14 15.31 58.03 -0.71
C PRO A 14 16.48 57.01 -0.61
N PRO A 15 16.36 55.79 -1.20
CA PRO A 15 17.02 55.61 -2.50
C PRO A 15 16.31 54.70 -3.53
N GLU A 16 16.88 54.81 -4.73
CA GLU A 16 16.67 54.14 -6.01
C GLU A 16 16.76 52.61 -5.99
N TYR A 17 16.08 51.92 -6.91
CA TYR A 17 16.70 50.89 -7.76
C TYR A 17 15.87 50.63 -9.03
N SER A 18 16.56 50.73 -10.17
CA SER A 18 16.09 50.50 -11.53
C SER A 18 15.96 49.01 -11.86
N GLY A 19 14.97 48.64 -12.68
CA GLY A 19 14.79 47.29 -13.21
C GLY A 19 13.94 47.28 -14.49
N LEU A 20 14.64 47.35 -15.62
CA LEU A 20 14.18 47.35 -17.01
C LEU A 20 13.10 46.29 -17.35
N PHE A 21 11.98 46.72 -17.95
CA PHE A 21 11.10 45.89 -18.77
C PHE A 21 11.30 46.26 -20.24
N LEU A 22 11.78 45.31 -21.04
CA LEU A 22 11.82 45.38 -22.50
C LEU A 22 10.71 44.49 -23.07
N SER A 23 9.87 45.11 -23.89
CA SER A 23 8.85 44.52 -24.74
C SER A 23 9.38 44.17 -26.13
N ALA A 24 8.97 43.02 -26.67
CA ALA A 24 8.75 42.74 -28.10
C ALA A 24 8.08 41.35 -28.14
N VAL A 25 6.81 41.17 -28.54
CA VAL A 25 6.22 41.31 -29.88
C VAL A 25 7.06 40.63 -30.94
N ASP A 26 6.70 39.40 -31.32
CA ASP A 26 6.47 39.11 -32.74
C ASP A 26 5.44 38.01 -32.94
N SER A 27 4.71 38.17 -34.05
CA SER A 27 3.53 37.44 -34.49
C SER A 27 3.92 36.33 -35.46
N GLY A 28 3.17 35.23 -35.49
CA GLY A 28 3.44 34.10 -36.40
C GLY A 28 2.21 33.24 -36.65
N THR A 29 1.36 33.73 -37.56
CA THR A 29 0.03 33.26 -37.93
C THR A 29 0.04 32.08 -38.94
N LEU A 30 -0.90 31.14 -38.73
CA LEU A 30 -1.61 30.23 -39.67
C LEU A 30 -0.83 29.41 -40.72
N ARG A 31 -1.09 28.09 -40.73
CA ARG A 31 -1.60 27.45 -41.96
C ARG A 31 -2.58 26.31 -41.71
N ILE A 32 -3.71 26.48 -42.38
CA ILE A 32 -4.91 25.66 -42.50
C ILE A 32 -4.63 24.41 -43.33
N LYS A 33 -5.27 23.28 -42.96
CA LYS A 33 -5.86 22.36 -43.94
C LYS A 33 -7.21 21.87 -43.43
N GLN A 34 -8.25 22.35 -44.11
CA GLN A 34 -9.58 21.76 -44.20
C GLN A 34 -9.47 20.39 -44.87
N GLU A 35 -10.29 19.43 -44.43
CA GLU A 35 -11.01 18.59 -45.38
C GLU A 35 -12.42 18.30 -44.84
N GLU A 36 -13.35 18.53 -45.75
CA GLU A 36 -14.81 18.53 -45.70
C GLU A 36 -15.28 17.08 -46.00
N GLN A 37 -16.32 16.50 -45.42
CA GLN A 37 -17.72 16.55 -45.88
C GLN A 37 -18.53 15.56 -45.00
N ALA A 38 -19.58 16.03 -44.34
CA ALA A 38 -20.99 15.92 -44.73
C ALA A 38 -21.60 14.51 -44.59
N SER A 39 -22.52 14.36 -43.64
CA SER A 39 -23.83 13.75 -43.94
C SER A 39 -24.84 14.14 -42.88
N ALA A 40 -25.91 14.79 -43.35
CA ALA A 40 -27.11 15.09 -42.60
C ALA A 40 -28.00 13.85 -42.53
N GLY A 41 -28.62 13.62 -41.37
CA GLY A 41 -29.62 12.58 -41.18
C GLY A 41 -30.43 12.85 -39.92
N ALA A 42 -31.42 13.74 -40.04
CA ALA A 42 -32.55 13.76 -39.12
C ALA A 42 -33.33 12.45 -39.28
N LEU A 43 -33.82 11.86 -38.18
CA LEU A 43 -35.11 11.17 -38.10
C LEU A 43 -35.38 10.70 -36.65
N ASN A 44 -36.48 11.22 -36.12
CA ASN A 44 -37.52 10.60 -35.31
C ASN A 44 -37.21 9.87 -33.99
N ALA A 45 -37.86 10.41 -32.97
CA ALA A 45 -38.32 9.73 -31.77
C ALA A 45 -39.16 8.49 -32.08
N SER A 46 -38.92 7.42 -31.33
CA SER A 46 -39.92 6.41 -30.99
C SER A 46 -39.44 5.56 -29.80
N ASP A 47 -40.23 5.60 -28.73
CA ASP A 47 -40.53 4.53 -27.78
C ASP A 47 -39.61 3.30 -27.73
N PHE A 48 -38.95 3.13 -26.58
CA PHE A 48 -38.54 1.80 -26.11
C PHE A 48 -39.19 1.52 -24.75
N SER A 49 -40.32 0.81 -24.84
CA SER A 49 -40.98 0.14 -23.73
C SER A 49 -40.09 -0.96 -23.17
N VAL A 50 -39.88 -0.91 -21.86
CA VAL A 50 -39.23 -1.94 -21.05
C VAL A 50 -40.13 -3.17 -20.97
N PRO A 51 -39.67 -4.40 -21.28
CA PRO A 51 -40.47 -5.59 -21.04
C PRO A 51 -40.41 -5.97 -19.55
N GLN A 52 -41.59 -5.97 -18.91
CA GLN A 52 -41.85 -6.64 -17.65
C GLN A 52 -41.56 -8.14 -17.77
N ILE A 53 -40.62 -8.64 -16.96
CA ILE A 53 -40.47 -10.07 -16.71
C ILE A 53 -41.50 -10.45 -15.64
N LYS A 54 -42.55 -11.14 -16.08
CA LYS A 54 -43.54 -11.78 -15.20
C LYS A 54 -42.96 -13.08 -14.66
N SER A 55 -43.04 -13.24 -13.35
CA SER A 55 -42.89 -14.51 -12.64
C SER A 55 -44.06 -15.44 -12.99
N GLU A 56 -43.75 -16.66 -13.44
CA GLU A 56 -44.72 -17.76 -13.50
C GLU A 56 -44.22 -18.94 -12.69
N GLU A 57 -45.04 -19.31 -11.72
CA GLU A 57 -44.94 -20.48 -10.87
C GLU A 57 -45.95 -21.53 -11.37
N GLN A 58 -45.50 -22.78 -11.37
CA GLN A 58 -46.25 -24.04 -11.21
C GLN A 58 -46.76 -24.87 -12.41
N LEU A 59 -46.36 -26.17 -12.31
CA LEU A 59 -46.97 -27.43 -12.76
C LEU A 59 -46.90 -27.71 -14.28
N ASN A 60 -46.52 -28.90 -14.80
CA ASN A 60 -46.81 -30.26 -14.35
C ASN A 60 -45.94 -31.29 -15.13
N ASN A 61 -45.77 -32.46 -14.51
CA ASN A 61 -45.38 -33.81 -14.97
C ASN A 61 -45.01 -34.10 -16.44
N GLY A 62 -43.98 -34.96 -16.62
CA GLY A 62 -44.00 -35.99 -17.66
C GLY A 62 -42.66 -36.53 -18.17
N ASN A 63 -42.34 -37.75 -17.73
CA ASN A 63 -41.57 -38.81 -18.41
C ASN A 63 -40.03 -38.91 -18.28
N GLN A 64 -39.69 -40.05 -17.67
CA GLN A 64 -38.43 -40.76 -17.57
C GLN A 64 -37.73 -40.97 -18.91
N THR A 65 -36.42 -40.74 -18.94
CA THR A 65 -35.48 -41.57 -19.69
C THR A 65 -34.29 -41.89 -18.79
N ALA A 66 -34.02 -43.18 -18.64
CA ALA A 66 -32.96 -43.73 -17.81
C ALA A 66 -31.60 -43.33 -18.38
N SER A 67 -30.83 -42.57 -17.60
CA SER A 67 -29.41 -42.36 -17.83
C SER A 67 -28.65 -42.89 -16.63
N THR A 68 -27.80 -43.86 -16.89
CA THR A 68 -26.95 -44.57 -15.93
C THR A 68 -25.96 -43.58 -15.30
N GLN A 69 -26.34 -42.96 -14.18
CA GLN A 69 -25.44 -42.19 -13.34
C GLN A 69 -24.50 -43.15 -12.61
N LEU A 70 -23.21 -43.08 -12.92
CA LEU A 70 -22.17 -43.47 -11.98
C LEU A 70 -22.29 -42.58 -10.75
N HIS A 71 -22.80 -43.15 -9.67
CA HIS A 71 -22.77 -42.57 -8.33
C HIS A 71 -21.31 -42.48 -7.88
N ASN A 72 -20.65 -41.36 -8.16
CA ASN A 72 -19.53 -40.94 -7.34
C ASN A 72 -20.15 -40.29 -6.09
N PRO A 73 -19.84 -40.77 -4.87
CA PRO A 73 -20.23 -40.08 -3.67
C PRO A 73 -19.45 -38.77 -3.66
N VAL A 74 -20.09 -37.68 -4.12
CA VAL A 74 -19.60 -36.34 -3.86
C VAL A 74 -19.90 -36.11 -2.39
N ASP A 75 -18.91 -36.41 -1.56
CA ASP A 75 -18.98 -36.14 -0.14
C ASP A 75 -19.31 -34.65 0.04
N ASP A 76 -20.45 -34.39 0.69
CA ASP A 76 -20.93 -33.07 1.05
C ASP A 76 -20.04 -32.52 2.18
N TRP A 77 -18.83 -32.08 1.81
CA TRP A 77 -17.89 -31.50 2.74
C TRP A 77 -18.37 -30.11 3.11
N THR A 78 -18.69 -29.92 4.39
CA THR A 78 -18.94 -28.59 4.90
C THR A 78 -17.69 -27.73 4.72
N VAL A 79 -17.86 -26.42 4.47
CA VAL A 79 -16.74 -25.46 4.34
C VAL A 79 -15.78 -25.56 5.53
N LYS A 80 -16.31 -25.89 6.72
CA LYS A 80 -15.52 -26.13 7.92
C LYS A 80 -14.61 -27.36 7.78
N GLU A 81 -15.12 -28.49 7.30
CA GLU A 81 -14.33 -29.71 7.09
C GLU A 81 -13.24 -29.51 6.02
N PHE A 82 -13.54 -28.73 4.98
CA PHE A 82 -12.54 -28.38 3.97
C PHE A 82 -11.40 -27.53 4.57
N MET A 83 -11.72 -26.52 5.37
CA MET A 83 -10.73 -25.68 6.03
C MET A 83 -9.92 -26.47 7.07
N ASP A 84 -10.56 -27.31 7.88
CA ASP A 84 -9.90 -28.18 8.85
C ASP A 84 -8.97 -29.19 8.15
N MET A 85 -9.37 -29.72 6.99
CA MET A 85 -8.50 -30.58 6.18
C MET A 85 -7.30 -29.80 5.63
N GLN A 86 -7.49 -28.60 5.10
CA GLN A 86 -6.40 -27.76 4.59
C GLN A 86 -5.41 -27.41 5.70
N GLU A 87 -5.91 -27.05 6.88
CA GLU A 87 -5.08 -26.75 8.04
C GLU A 87 -4.28 -27.99 8.49
N LYS A 88 -4.92 -29.17 8.58
CA LYS A 88 -4.23 -30.43 8.88
C LYS A 88 -3.16 -30.78 7.84
N LYS A 89 -3.44 -30.61 6.55
CA LYS A 89 -2.47 -30.85 5.47
C LYS A 89 -1.28 -29.89 5.57
N HIS A 90 -1.55 -28.62 5.83
CA HIS A 90 -0.50 -27.62 5.99
C HIS A 90 0.35 -27.86 7.26
N ALA A 91 -0.28 -28.24 8.38
CA ALA A 91 0.43 -28.61 9.61
C ALA A 91 1.32 -29.84 9.40
N ALA A 92 0.79 -30.90 8.78
CA ALA A 92 1.56 -32.11 8.46
C ALA A 92 2.77 -31.81 7.57
N PHE A 93 2.59 -30.96 6.54
CA PHE A 93 3.67 -30.51 5.67
C PHE A 93 4.76 -29.74 6.45
N LEU A 94 4.37 -28.84 7.36
CA LEU A 94 5.34 -28.10 8.18
C LEU A 94 6.11 -29.00 9.14
N ASP A 95 5.46 -30.01 9.72
CA ASP A 95 6.13 -30.96 10.61
C ASP A 95 7.08 -31.89 9.84
N GLU A 96 6.70 -32.36 8.64
CA GLU A 96 7.60 -33.09 7.74
C GLU A 96 8.81 -32.25 7.34
N TYR A 97 8.59 -30.98 7.03
CA TYR A 97 9.67 -30.03 6.72
C TYR A 97 10.62 -29.84 7.91
N ARG A 98 10.09 -29.61 9.12
CA ARG A 98 10.91 -29.48 10.34
C ARG A 98 11.68 -30.76 10.66
N ALA A 99 11.07 -31.93 10.50
CA ALA A 99 11.72 -33.21 10.70
C ALA A 99 12.88 -33.42 9.71
N THR A 100 12.66 -33.09 8.43
CA THR A 100 13.67 -33.18 7.38
C THR A 100 14.83 -32.22 7.64
N ALA A 101 14.53 -30.94 7.95
CA ALA A 101 15.55 -29.95 8.28
C ALA A 101 16.35 -30.32 9.54
N SER A 102 15.70 -30.89 10.56
CA SER A 102 16.37 -31.38 11.78
C SER A 102 17.31 -32.54 11.47
N LYS A 103 16.88 -33.48 10.62
CA LYS A 103 17.70 -34.60 10.16
C LYS A 103 18.92 -34.14 9.36
N GLU A 104 18.74 -33.23 8.41
CA GLU A 104 19.85 -32.68 7.62
C GLU A 104 20.86 -31.95 8.52
N ARG A 105 20.37 -31.20 9.52
CA ARG A 105 21.22 -30.50 10.48
C ARG A 105 22.02 -31.45 11.37
N SER A 106 21.42 -32.55 11.82
CA SER A 106 22.12 -33.54 12.64
C SER A 106 23.14 -34.33 11.84
N GLU A 107 22.83 -34.69 10.59
CA GLU A 107 23.79 -35.31 9.67
C GLU A 107 25.00 -34.39 9.41
N PHE A 108 24.76 -33.09 9.20
CA PHE A 108 25.81 -32.11 9.02
C PHE A 108 26.70 -31.96 10.27
N LEU A 109 26.09 -31.85 11.45
CA LEU A 109 26.85 -31.76 12.71
C LEU A 109 27.68 -33.02 12.98
N ASN A 110 27.16 -34.20 12.65
CA ASN A 110 27.89 -35.46 12.79
C ASN A 110 29.10 -35.51 11.84
N LYS A 111 28.92 -35.11 10.57
CA LYS A 111 30.04 -34.97 9.62
C LYS A 111 31.11 -33.99 10.12
N LEU A 112 30.69 -32.83 10.64
CA LEU A 112 31.60 -31.85 11.24
C LEU A 112 32.41 -32.41 12.41
N GLN A 113 31.75 -33.19 13.27
CA GLN A 113 32.40 -33.83 14.41
C GLN A 113 33.44 -34.87 14.00
N ILE A 114 33.17 -35.64 12.94
CA ILE A 114 34.14 -36.59 12.37
C ILE A 114 35.38 -35.86 11.84
N VAL A 115 35.20 -34.76 11.09
CA VAL A 115 36.31 -33.96 10.55
C VAL A 115 37.17 -33.36 11.68
N LEU A 116 36.52 -32.84 12.73
CA LEU A 116 37.23 -32.29 13.89
C LEU A 116 38.02 -33.37 14.64
N ALA A 117 37.46 -34.57 14.81
CA ALA A 117 38.16 -35.71 15.43
C ALA A 117 39.40 -36.14 14.62
N GLN A 118 39.29 -36.16 13.29
CA GLN A 118 40.42 -36.50 12.40
C GLN A 118 41.54 -35.45 12.43
N GLN A 119 41.20 -34.17 12.60
CA GLN A 119 42.20 -33.09 12.78
C GLN A 119 42.90 -33.15 14.14
N SER A 120 42.21 -33.52 15.22
CA SER A 120 42.82 -33.68 16.54
C SER A 120 43.79 -34.85 16.63
N ASP A 121 43.50 -35.96 15.94
CA ASP A 121 44.40 -37.12 15.90
C ASP A 121 45.63 -36.86 15.02
N SER A 122 45.47 -36.08 13.95
CA SER A 122 46.57 -35.68 13.06
C SER A 122 47.52 -34.66 13.71
N SER A 123 47.03 -33.85 14.66
CA SER A 123 47.82 -32.83 15.37
C SER A 123 48.64 -33.39 16.54
N SER A 124 48.46 -34.66 16.89
CA SER A 124 49.18 -35.33 18.00
C SER A 124 50.44 -36.08 17.56
N GLN A 125 50.78 -36.11 16.26
CA GLN A 125 52.10 -36.53 15.82
C GLN A 125 53.11 -35.40 16.06
N LYS A 126 53.75 -35.47 17.23
CA LYS A 126 55.00 -34.79 17.64
C LYS A 126 55.77 -34.16 16.47
N LEU A 127 55.70 -32.84 16.35
CA LEU A 127 56.79 -32.08 15.75
C LEU A 127 58.06 -32.34 16.58
N PRO A 128 59.19 -32.75 15.98
CA PRO A 128 60.46 -32.55 16.62
C PRO A 128 60.72 -31.04 16.67
N SER A 129 60.85 -30.52 17.89
CA SER A 129 61.33 -29.18 18.18
C SER A 129 62.62 -28.90 17.42
N HIS A 130 62.54 -28.10 16.36
CA HIS A 130 63.70 -27.48 15.72
C HIS A 130 64.18 -26.33 16.62
N PRO A 131 65.43 -26.34 17.11
CA PRO A 131 66.04 -25.14 17.64
C PRO A 131 66.40 -24.23 16.46
N ASN A 132 66.24 -22.92 16.67
CA ASN A 132 66.78 -21.85 15.84
C ASN A 132 68.21 -22.20 15.38
N GLN A 133 68.45 -22.22 14.07
CA GLN A 133 69.79 -22.32 13.53
C GLN A 133 69.97 -21.28 12.42
N ASP A 134 70.73 -20.25 12.80
CA ASP A 134 71.23 -19.18 11.96
C ASP A 134 71.92 -19.70 10.69
N PHE A 135 71.59 -19.07 9.57
CA PHE A 135 72.31 -19.19 8.31
C PHE A 135 73.73 -18.62 8.47
N THR A 136 74.69 -19.50 8.80
CA THR A 136 76.12 -19.17 8.72
C THR A 136 76.78 -20.12 7.73
N TYR A 137 77.19 -19.58 6.59
CA TYR A 137 78.02 -20.27 5.59
C TYR A 137 79.37 -20.71 6.20
N PRO A 138 79.83 -21.96 6.04
CA PRO A 138 81.23 -22.30 6.25
C PRO A 138 81.95 -22.45 4.92
N ARG A 139 82.85 -21.49 4.69
CA ARG A 139 83.91 -21.49 3.70
C ARG A 139 85.15 -22.13 4.35
N SER A 140 85.42 -23.40 4.08
CA SER A 140 86.78 -23.97 4.14
C SER A 140 86.80 -25.43 3.68
N PHE A 141 87.37 -25.64 2.50
CA PHE A 141 87.87 -26.93 2.05
C PHE A 141 89.05 -27.34 2.94
N THR A 142 88.92 -28.46 3.64
CA THR A 142 90.07 -29.13 4.28
C THR A 142 90.07 -30.58 3.83
N THR A 143 91.06 -30.91 3.00
CA THR A 143 91.39 -32.25 2.54
C THR A 143 91.93 -33.08 3.72
N GLN A 144 91.17 -34.08 4.17
CA GLN A 144 91.66 -35.13 5.06
C GLN A 144 91.92 -36.43 4.26
N PRO A 145 93.02 -37.14 4.54
CA PRO A 145 93.41 -38.33 3.81
C PRO A 145 92.57 -39.55 4.19
N ALA A 146 92.41 -40.42 3.20
CA ALA A 146 91.70 -41.68 3.28
C ALA A 146 92.31 -42.62 4.33
N GLN A 147 91.52 -42.98 5.34
CA GLN A 147 91.65 -44.24 6.05
C GLN A 147 90.31 -44.98 5.99
N GLY A 148 90.39 -46.29 5.80
CA GLY A 148 89.31 -47.12 5.27
C GLY A 148 88.09 -47.20 6.18
N SER A 149 87.04 -46.45 5.82
CA SER A 149 85.66 -46.68 6.25
C SER A 149 84.63 -46.05 5.28
N GLY A 150 85.03 -45.78 4.03
CA GLY A 150 84.19 -45.11 3.02
C GLY A 150 82.97 -45.92 2.59
N SER A 151 83.06 -47.25 2.62
CA SER A 151 81.95 -48.14 2.26
C SER A 151 80.75 -47.98 3.20
N VAL A 152 81.00 -47.90 4.52
CA VAL A 152 79.95 -47.83 5.55
C VAL A 152 79.18 -46.50 5.48
N ARG A 153 79.89 -45.37 5.29
CA ARG A 153 79.27 -44.04 5.22
C ARG A 153 78.49 -43.83 3.92
N ILE A 154 78.94 -44.41 2.80
CA ILE A 154 78.21 -44.41 1.53
C ILE A 154 76.92 -45.24 1.67
N GLN A 155 76.98 -46.42 2.32
CA GLN A 155 75.78 -47.21 2.60
C GLN A 155 74.79 -46.48 3.51
N GLU A 156 75.26 -45.78 4.55
CA GLU A 156 74.40 -45.01 5.45
C GLU A 156 73.69 -43.86 4.72
N LEU A 157 74.42 -43.14 3.84
CA LEU A 157 73.84 -42.07 3.03
C LEU A 157 72.84 -42.60 1.99
N GLN A 158 73.13 -43.75 1.38
CA GLN A 158 72.17 -44.43 0.48
C GLN A 158 70.92 -44.91 1.24
N GLY A 159 71.07 -45.34 2.49
CA GLY A 159 69.93 -45.67 3.36
C GLY A 159 69.07 -44.45 3.66
N LYS A 160 69.70 -43.32 4.02
CA LYS A 160 69.01 -42.05 4.28
C LYS A 160 68.33 -41.47 3.03
N LEU A 161 68.96 -41.60 1.86
CA LEU A 161 68.38 -41.17 0.59
C LEU A 161 67.11 -41.96 0.28
N ARG A 162 67.19 -43.30 0.35
CA ARG A 162 66.03 -44.16 0.13
C ARG A 162 64.89 -43.91 1.12
N ALA A 163 65.22 -43.68 2.40
CA ALA A 163 64.21 -43.33 3.40
C ALA A 163 63.52 -41.99 3.09
N LYS A 164 64.26 -40.98 2.59
CA LYS A 164 63.70 -39.71 2.16
C LYS A 164 62.88 -39.83 0.88
N GLU A 165 63.30 -40.66 -0.08
CA GLU A 165 62.54 -40.94 -1.30
C GLU A 165 61.18 -41.55 -0.94
N VAL A 166 61.16 -42.60 -0.11
CA VAL A 166 59.91 -43.22 0.39
C VAL A 166 59.03 -42.21 1.13
N HIS A 167 59.62 -41.34 1.96
CA HIS A 167 58.86 -40.31 2.65
C HIS A 167 58.29 -39.24 1.70
N ASN A 168 59.04 -38.86 0.67
CA ASN A 168 58.58 -37.90 -0.33
C ASN A 168 57.45 -38.48 -1.19
N ASP A 169 57.52 -39.78 -1.50
CA ASP A 169 56.45 -40.52 -2.18
C ASP A 169 55.17 -40.58 -1.33
N ASP A 170 55.29 -40.84 -0.03
CA ASP A 170 54.16 -40.80 0.93
C ASP A 170 53.53 -39.41 1.03
N ILE A 171 54.35 -38.34 1.18
CA ILE A 171 53.84 -36.95 1.18
C ILE A 171 53.14 -36.64 -0.15
N SER A 172 53.73 -37.03 -1.28
CA SER A 172 53.17 -36.80 -2.61
C SER A 172 51.86 -37.56 -2.83
N ALA A 173 51.70 -38.74 -2.21
CA ALA A 173 50.45 -39.48 -2.22
C ALA A 173 49.37 -38.78 -1.38
N ARG A 174 49.69 -38.37 -0.14
CA ARG A 174 48.77 -37.64 0.75
C ARG A 174 48.33 -36.29 0.17
N LEU A 175 49.25 -35.57 -0.49
CA LEU A 175 48.93 -34.31 -1.15
C LEU A 175 47.93 -34.52 -2.30
N ARG A 176 48.10 -35.58 -3.10
CA ARG A 176 47.16 -35.93 -4.16
C ARG A 176 45.79 -36.30 -3.61
N GLU A 177 45.73 -37.08 -2.53
CA GLU A 177 44.48 -37.44 -1.86
C GLU A 177 43.75 -36.21 -1.32
N SER A 178 44.44 -35.32 -0.62
CA SER A 178 43.85 -34.08 -0.09
C SER A 178 43.37 -33.13 -1.19
N LEU A 179 44.07 -33.07 -2.32
CA LEU A 179 43.61 -32.29 -3.49
C LEU A 179 42.34 -32.88 -4.11
N GLN A 180 42.22 -34.21 -4.19
CA GLN A 180 41.00 -34.88 -4.64
C GLN A 180 39.84 -34.63 -3.67
N GLU A 181 40.08 -34.73 -2.37
CA GLU A 181 39.07 -34.44 -1.35
C GLU A 181 38.58 -32.98 -1.42
N ARG A 182 39.49 -32.01 -1.55
CA ARG A 182 39.11 -30.59 -1.75
C ARG A 182 38.28 -30.38 -3.00
N GLN A 183 38.59 -31.08 -4.09
CA GLN A 183 37.83 -30.98 -5.33
C GLN A 183 36.41 -31.52 -5.15
N LEU A 184 36.26 -32.69 -4.51
CA LEU A 184 34.96 -33.27 -4.19
C LEU A 184 34.12 -32.38 -3.27
N LEU A 185 34.74 -31.81 -2.23
CA LEU A 185 34.08 -30.87 -1.33
C LEU A 185 33.63 -29.60 -2.06
N LYS A 186 34.44 -29.10 -2.99
CA LYS A 186 34.08 -27.94 -3.81
C LYS A 186 32.87 -28.24 -4.70
N GLU A 187 32.83 -29.40 -5.34
CA GLU A 187 31.69 -29.83 -6.16
C GLU A 187 30.42 -30.04 -5.31
N GLU A 188 30.55 -30.60 -4.10
CA GLU A 188 29.43 -30.73 -3.17
C GLU A 188 28.92 -29.36 -2.69
N LEU A 189 29.83 -28.41 -2.43
CA LEU A 189 29.48 -27.04 -2.07
C LEU A 189 28.77 -26.31 -3.22
N GLU A 190 29.26 -26.44 -4.45
CA GLU A 190 28.60 -25.86 -5.63
C GLU A 190 27.20 -26.45 -5.83
N LYS A 191 27.05 -27.77 -5.65
CA LYS A 191 25.76 -28.47 -5.73
C LYS A 191 24.79 -28.01 -4.64
N THR A 192 25.24 -27.85 -3.39
CA THR A 192 24.40 -27.37 -2.29
C THR A 192 24.00 -25.91 -2.46
N ASN A 193 24.91 -25.05 -2.93
CA ASN A 193 24.60 -23.65 -3.26
C ASN A 193 23.56 -23.55 -4.39
N ALA A 194 23.67 -24.38 -5.44
CA ALA A 194 22.67 -24.43 -6.50
C ALA A 194 21.29 -24.86 -5.99
N LYS A 195 21.23 -25.86 -5.11
CA LYS A 195 19.98 -26.28 -4.44
C LYS A 195 19.37 -25.16 -3.60
N LEU A 196 20.18 -24.48 -2.80
CA LEU A 196 19.73 -23.36 -1.97
C LEU A 196 19.17 -22.23 -2.84
N HIS A 197 19.85 -21.88 -3.93
CA HIS A 197 19.41 -20.84 -4.84
C HIS A 197 18.06 -21.19 -5.52
N ASN A 198 17.88 -22.44 -5.95
CA ASN A 198 16.61 -22.91 -6.50
C ASN A 198 15.49 -22.87 -5.45
N ALA A 199 15.74 -23.35 -4.23
CA ALA A 199 14.76 -23.31 -3.15
C ALA A 199 14.35 -21.87 -2.77
N LEU A 200 15.30 -20.93 -2.80
CA LEU A 200 15.00 -19.51 -2.58
C LEU A 200 14.12 -18.94 -3.70
N ARG A 201 14.40 -19.30 -4.96
CA ARG A 201 13.60 -18.89 -6.12
C ARG A 201 12.17 -19.44 -6.04
N GLU A 202 12.01 -20.74 -5.80
CA GLU A 202 10.70 -21.38 -5.64
C GLU A 202 9.90 -20.76 -4.49
N ARG A 203 10.56 -20.49 -3.35
CA ARG A 203 9.94 -19.78 -2.23
C ARG A 203 9.44 -18.39 -2.63
N ASP A 204 10.23 -17.65 -3.41
CA ASP A 204 9.87 -16.30 -3.83
C ASP A 204 8.73 -16.31 -4.87
N GLU A 205 8.72 -17.29 -5.78
CA GLU A 205 7.61 -17.54 -6.70
C GLU A 205 6.32 -17.91 -5.93
N GLN A 206 6.40 -18.81 -4.95
CA GLN A 206 5.25 -19.16 -4.09
C GLN A 206 4.75 -17.96 -3.30
N ARG A 207 5.66 -17.11 -2.79
CA ARG A 207 5.28 -15.85 -2.12
C ARG A 207 4.57 -14.91 -3.09
N GLN A 208 5.03 -14.81 -4.33
CA GLN A 208 4.38 -14.00 -5.35
C GLN A 208 2.98 -14.52 -5.68
N LEU A 209 2.83 -15.83 -5.88
CA LEU A 209 1.53 -16.47 -6.13
C LEU A 209 0.57 -16.27 -4.95
N ARG A 210 1.04 -16.47 -3.71
CA ARG A 210 0.25 -16.23 -2.49
C ARG A 210 -0.14 -14.75 -2.33
N ASN A 211 0.70 -13.84 -2.81
CA ASN A 211 0.41 -12.41 -2.82
C ASN A 211 -0.51 -11.97 -3.97
N GLY A 212 -1.05 -12.91 -4.75
CA GLY A 212 -2.03 -12.62 -5.81
C GLY A 212 -1.39 -12.46 -7.21
N GLY A 213 -0.12 -12.81 -7.36
CA GLY A 213 0.63 -12.65 -8.60
C GLY A 213 0.82 -11.18 -9.00
N THR A 214 1.26 -10.94 -10.24
CA THR A 214 1.46 -9.57 -10.75
C THR A 214 0.16 -8.77 -10.87
N MET A 215 -0.99 -9.43 -11.03
CA MET A 215 -2.28 -8.76 -11.24
C MET A 215 -3.00 -8.33 -9.96
N ALA A 216 -2.81 -9.05 -8.85
CA ALA A 216 -3.43 -8.73 -7.56
C ALA A 216 -2.40 -8.37 -6.49
N ASN A 217 -1.15 -8.10 -6.89
CA ASN A 217 -0.14 -7.53 -6.01
C ASN A 217 -0.62 -6.14 -5.55
N SER A 218 -1.18 -6.08 -4.34
CA SER A 218 -1.42 -4.82 -3.65
C SER A 218 -0.10 -4.06 -3.56
N ALA A 219 0.02 -2.95 -4.27
CA ALA A 219 1.17 -2.06 -4.11
C ALA A 219 1.25 -1.65 -2.63
N LYS A 220 2.46 -1.64 -2.07
CA LYS A 220 2.67 -1.13 -0.72
C LYS A 220 2.48 0.38 -0.78
N THR A 221 1.26 0.85 -0.54
CA THR A 221 0.98 2.26 -0.38
C THR A 221 1.50 2.69 1.00
N SER A 222 2.43 3.64 1.03
CA SER A 222 2.91 4.22 2.29
C SER A 222 1.85 5.14 2.90
N ASP A 223 1.93 5.32 4.21
CA ASP A 223 1.08 6.26 4.94
C ASP A 223 1.26 7.68 4.41
N ASP A 224 2.50 8.08 4.13
CA ASP A 224 2.84 9.38 3.53
C ASP A 224 2.15 9.61 2.19
N ALA A 225 2.04 8.57 1.35
CA ALA A 225 1.37 8.69 0.05
C ALA A 225 -0.15 8.94 0.24
N ILE A 226 -0.77 8.24 1.20
CA ILE A 226 -2.20 8.44 1.53
C ILE A 226 -2.42 9.82 2.13
N GLN A 227 -1.56 10.26 3.06
CA GLN A 227 -1.62 11.60 3.66
C GLN A 227 -1.39 12.70 2.62
N SER A 228 -0.49 12.49 1.66
CA SER A 228 -0.23 13.42 0.55
C SER A 228 -1.47 13.57 -0.33
N GLU A 229 -2.09 12.46 -0.75
CA GLU A 229 -3.34 12.50 -1.54
C GLU A 229 -4.51 13.09 -0.76
N TRP A 230 -4.62 12.78 0.54
CA TRP A 230 -5.61 13.41 1.42
C TRP A 230 -5.41 14.93 1.52
N SER A 231 -4.15 15.39 1.65
CA SER A 231 -3.80 16.81 1.70
C SER A 231 -4.11 17.51 0.38
N GLN A 232 -3.83 16.86 -0.75
CA GLN A 232 -4.18 17.37 -2.08
C GLN A 232 -5.70 17.49 -2.25
N LEU A 233 -6.47 16.48 -1.82
CA LEU A 233 -7.93 16.52 -1.81
C LEU A 233 -8.45 17.67 -0.95
N THR A 234 -7.90 17.84 0.27
CA THR A 234 -8.24 18.93 1.19
C THR A 234 -7.97 20.29 0.56
N TYR A 235 -6.83 20.45 -0.12
CA TYR A 235 -6.49 21.67 -0.84
C TYR A 235 -7.48 21.98 -1.97
N ASN A 236 -7.83 20.98 -2.79
CA ASN A 236 -8.78 21.13 -3.90
C ASN A 236 -10.17 21.54 -3.37
N ILE A 237 -10.63 20.92 -2.29
CA ILE A 237 -11.89 21.26 -1.62
C ILE A 237 -11.87 22.71 -1.12
N ARG A 238 -10.79 23.14 -0.46
CA ARG A 238 -10.63 24.53 -0.01
C ARG A 238 -10.68 25.52 -1.18
N SER A 239 -9.99 25.22 -2.29
CA SER A 239 -9.99 26.07 -3.49
C SER A 239 -11.40 26.24 -4.07
N LEU A 240 -12.16 25.15 -4.17
CA LEU A 240 -13.51 25.21 -4.69
C LEU A 240 -14.45 25.94 -3.73
N ALA A 241 -14.39 25.64 -2.42
CA ALA A 241 -15.20 26.33 -1.42
C ALA A 241 -15.01 27.85 -1.47
N HIS A 242 -13.77 28.32 -1.64
CA HIS A 242 -13.48 29.75 -1.82
C HIS A 242 -14.06 30.33 -3.12
N THR A 243 -14.12 29.55 -4.20
CA THR A 243 -14.75 29.95 -5.46
C THR A 243 -16.27 30.07 -5.31
N LEU A 244 -16.88 29.24 -4.45
CA LEU A 244 -18.32 29.20 -4.17
C LEU A 244 -18.78 30.26 -3.15
N ALA A 245 -17.97 31.27 -2.81
CA ALA A 245 -18.19 32.23 -1.72
C ALA A 245 -19.35 33.25 -1.94
N TYR A 246 -20.56 32.77 -2.29
CA TYR A 246 -21.74 33.61 -2.49
C TYR A 246 -22.98 33.04 -1.83
N ASP A 247 -23.71 33.94 -1.17
CA ASP A 247 -24.91 33.63 -0.42
C ASP A 247 -26.07 33.21 -1.36
N PRO A 248 -26.55 31.95 -1.27
CA PRO A 248 -27.66 31.47 -2.08
C PRO A 248 -29.02 31.90 -1.52
N SER A 249 -29.12 32.75 -0.48
CA SER A 249 -30.35 33.09 0.27
C SER A 249 -31.58 33.46 -0.58
N ALA A 250 -31.39 33.84 -1.84
CA ALA A 250 -32.47 34.17 -2.78
C ALA A 250 -32.92 33.00 -3.68
N ARG A 251 -32.30 31.82 -3.60
CA ARG A 251 -32.50 30.70 -4.53
C ARG A 251 -33.01 29.45 -3.83
N TYR A 252 -33.80 28.67 -4.56
CA TYR A 252 -34.21 27.33 -4.15
C TYR A 252 -33.00 26.39 -4.18
N LEU A 253 -32.76 25.66 -3.10
CA LEU A 253 -31.77 24.59 -3.03
C LEU A 253 -32.46 23.25 -3.29
N ASP A 254 -31.79 22.37 -4.03
CA ASP A 254 -32.23 20.98 -4.22
C ASP A 254 -32.32 20.24 -2.88
N ASP A 255 -33.14 19.18 -2.83
CA ASP A 255 -33.37 18.40 -1.60
C ASP A 255 -32.07 17.76 -1.11
N ALA A 256 -31.28 17.19 -2.03
CA ALA A 256 -29.98 16.58 -1.70
C ALA A 256 -29.00 17.60 -1.11
N VAL A 257 -28.97 18.83 -1.64
CA VAL A 257 -28.13 19.90 -1.11
C VAL A 257 -28.57 20.27 0.31
N THR A 258 -29.89 20.37 0.51
CA THR A 258 -30.48 20.69 1.81
C THR A 258 -30.19 19.61 2.85
N GLU A 259 -30.31 18.33 2.49
CA GLU A 259 -30.01 17.20 3.36
C GLU A 259 -28.53 17.17 3.78
N ARG A 260 -27.60 17.35 2.84
CA ARG A 260 -26.16 17.42 3.14
C ARG A 260 -25.78 18.58 4.06
N LEU A 261 -26.36 19.76 3.83
CA LEU A 261 -26.13 20.91 4.72
C LEU A 261 -26.73 20.69 6.11
N ARG A 262 -27.92 20.09 6.18
CA ARG A 262 -28.58 19.76 7.46
C ARG A 262 -27.85 18.67 8.24
N TYR A 263 -27.20 17.74 7.54
CA TYR A 263 -26.33 16.73 8.16
C TYR A 263 -25.17 17.37 8.92
N LEU A 264 -24.60 18.45 8.39
CA LEU A 264 -23.52 19.21 9.04
C LEU A 264 -24.04 20.02 10.23
N ASP A 265 -25.02 20.89 10.01
CA ASP A 265 -25.62 21.72 11.05
C ASP A 265 -27.11 21.96 10.74
N PRO A 266 -28.04 21.63 11.67
CA PRO A 266 -29.46 21.90 11.49
C PRO A 266 -29.80 23.38 11.25
N GLU A 267 -28.95 24.30 11.70
CA GLU A 267 -29.06 25.75 11.55
C GLU A 267 -28.23 26.30 10.37
N TYR A 268 -27.87 25.47 9.40
CA TYR A 268 -27.04 25.83 8.24
C TYR A 268 -27.45 27.14 7.53
N ARG A 269 -28.73 27.50 7.53
CA ARG A 269 -29.23 28.74 6.90
C ARG A 269 -28.69 30.01 7.58
N MET A 270 -28.44 29.97 8.88
CA MET A 270 -27.81 31.09 9.59
C MET A 270 -26.33 31.16 9.23
N LEU A 271 -25.66 30.01 9.15
CA LEU A 271 -24.25 29.90 8.78
C LEU A 271 -23.97 30.34 7.34
N LEU A 272 -24.89 30.10 6.40
CA LEU A 272 -24.76 30.56 5.01
C LEU A 272 -24.82 32.09 4.87
N ARG A 273 -25.40 32.80 5.85
CA ARG A 273 -25.47 34.27 5.85
C ARG A 273 -24.24 34.91 6.48
N ASP A 274 -23.50 34.13 7.26
CA ASP A 274 -22.28 34.57 7.91
C ASP A 274 -21.09 34.30 7.00
N GLY A 275 -20.39 35.36 6.58
CA GLY A 275 -19.26 35.26 5.66
C GLY A 275 -18.11 34.40 6.21
N ASP A 276 -17.93 34.38 7.53
CA ASP A 276 -16.83 33.65 8.18
C ASP A 276 -17.12 32.15 8.24
N TYR A 277 -18.39 31.77 8.43
CA TYR A 277 -18.81 30.36 8.45
C TYR A 277 -19.16 29.80 7.08
N PHE A 278 -19.53 30.65 6.11
CA PHE A 278 -19.93 30.19 4.78
C PHE A 278 -18.85 29.32 4.12
N GLU A 279 -17.60 29.80 4.05
CA GLU A 279 -16.52 29.07 3.39
C GLU A 279 -16.25 27.73 4.11
N VAL A 280 -16.35 27.72 5.44
CA VAL A 280 -16.13 26.55 6.29
C VAL A 280 -17.25 25.53 6.14
N LEU A 281 -18.50 25.99 6.08
CA LEU A 281 -19.66 25.14 5.81
C LEU A 281 -19.58 24.52 4.41
N MET A 282 -19.15 25.29 3.40
CA MET A 282 -18.98 24.76 2.04
C MET A 282 -17.86 23.73 1.93
N LYS A 283 -16.78 23.86 2.71
CA LYS A 283 -15.77 22.79 2.84
C LYS A 283 -16.40 21.51 3.39
N GLY A 284 -17.17 21.62 4.47
CA GLY A 284 -17.93 20.50 5.04
C GLY A 284 -18.87 19.86 4.02
N TYR A 285 -19.62 20.67 3.28
CA TYR A 285 -20.55 20.21 2.26
C TYR A 285 -19.84 19.38 1.17
N LEU A 286 -18.71 19.86 0.66
CA LEU A 286 -17.94 19.16 -0.36
C LEU A 286 -17.36 17.85 0.17
N TRP A 287 -16.95 17.79 1.44
CA TRP A 287 -16.55 16.53 2.06
C TRP A 287 -17.70 15.53 2.19
N VAL A 288 -18.91 15.97 2.57
CA VAL A 288 -20.10 15.11 2.63
C VAL A 288 -20.44 14.57 1.25
N LEU A 289 -20.41 15.43 0.22
CA LEU A 289 -20.59 15.02 -1.17
C LEU A 289 -19.60 13.93 -1.56
N ILE A 290 -18.30 14.10 -1.27
CA ILE A 290 -17.30 13.08 -1.62
C ILE A 290 -17.48 11.80 -0.82
N GLN A 291 -17.92 11.89 0.42
CA GLN A 291 -18.28 10.70 1.17
C GLN A 291 -19.44 9.95 0.50
N ASP A 292 -20.57 10.62 0.24
CA ASP A 292 -21.75 10.00 -0.36
C ASP A 292 -21.47 9.41 -1.75
N GLU A 293 -20.73 10.16 -2.58
CA GLU A 293 -20.62 9.87 -4.02
C GLU A 293 -19.36 9.08 -4.40
N VAL A 294 -18.37 8.97 -3.50
CA VAL A 294 -17.11 8.24 -3.77
C VAL A 294 -16.83 7.17 -2.71
N PHE A 295 -16.78 7.54 -1.43
CA PHE A 295 -16.39 6.59 -0.37
C PHE A 295 -17.51 5.59 -0.06
N ASP A 296 -18.75 6.06 0.03
CA ASP A 296 -19.96 5.28 0.33
C ASP A 296 -20.86 5.10 -0.91
N ALA A 297 -20.31 5.36 -2.09
CA ALA A 297 -21.03 5.42 -3.37
C ALA A 297 -21.89 4.17 -3.64
N GLU A 298 -23.18 4.39 -3.88
CA GLU A 298 -24.05 3.32 -4.38
C GLU A 298 -23.71 2.89 -5.80
N GLN A 299 -23.12 3.78 -6.60
CA GLN A 299 -22.63 3.47 -7.94
C GLN A 299 -21.10 3.51 -7.93
N PRO A 300 -20.42 2.42 -8.36
CA PRO A 300 -18.97 2.36 -8.28
C PRO A 300 -18.35 3.27 -9.34
N VAL A 301 -17.69 4.33 -8.89
CA VAL A 301 -16.89 5.25 -9.72
C VAL A 301 -15.57 4.62 -10.23
N TRP A 302 -15.19 3.46 -9.69
CA TRP A 302 -14.07 2.64 -10.17
C TRP A 302 -14.27 1.15 -9.86
N GLY A 303 -13.56 0.28 -10.58
CA GLY A 303 -13.53 -1.17 -10.35
C GLY A 303 -14.81 -1.93 -10.74
N GLY A 304 -15.74 -1.26 -11.43
CA GLY A 304 -16.97 -1.85 -11.95
C GLY A 304 -17.98 -2.24 -10.87
N ARG A 305 -19.09 -2.87 -11.29
CA ARG A 305 -20.24 -3.22 -10.41
C ARG A 305 -19.86 -4.08 -9.20
N ALA A 306 -18.76 -4.83 -9.27
CA ALA A 306 -18.31 -5.70 -8.19
C ALA A 306 -17.83 -4.92 -6.95
N VAL A 307 -17.16 -3.76 -7.13
CA VAL A 307 -16.63 -2.97 -6.01
C VAL A 307 -17.73 -2.41 -5.11
N LYS A 308 -18.91 -2.14 -5.68
CA LYS A 308 -20.11 -1.71 -4.93
C LYS A 308 -20.40 -2.63 -3.74
N HIS A 309 -20.34 -3.93 -3.95
CA HIS A 309 -20.64 -4.91 -2.91
C HIS A 309 -19.41 -5.23 -2.05
N LEU A 310 -18.21 -5.02 -2.58
CA LEU A 310 -16.97 -5.34 -1.90
C LEU A 310 -16.76 -4.48 -0.64
N LYS A 311 -17.05 -3.16 -0.70
CA LYS A 311 -16.89 -2.25 0.45
C LYS A 311 -17.76 -2.64 1.66
N PRO A 312 -19.10 -2.79 1.53
CA PRO A 312 -19.92 -3.21 2.67
C PRO A 312 -19.55 -4.60 3.20
N ILE A 313 -19.20 -5.54 2.30
CA ILE A 313 -18.77 -6.88 2.71
C ILE A 313 -17.46 -6.80 3.49
N ARG A 314 -16.51 -5.98 3.06
CA ARG A 314 -15.25 -5.71 3.77
C ARG A 314 -15.54 -5.17 5.17
N ASP A 315 -16.33 -4.12 5.27
CA ASP A 315 -16.55 -3.42 6.53
C ASP A 315 -17.34 -4.30 7.52
N SER A 316 -18.34 -5.04 7.03
CA SER A 316 -19.08 -6.05 7.81
C SER A 316 -18.18 -7.19 8.29
N THR A 317 -17.33 -7.73 7.40
CA THR A 317 -16.42 -8.83 7.73
C THR A 317 -15.39 -8.41 8.76
N ILE A 318 -14.76 -7.24 8.57
CA ILE A 318 -13.77 -6.71 9.51
C ILE A 318 -14.41 -6.44 10.87
N THR A 319 -15.60 -5.83 10.89
CA THR A 319 -16.31 -5.53 12.14
C THR A 319 -16.67 -6.82 12.88
N ARG A 320 -17.21 -7.81 12.18
CA ARG A 320 -17.57 -9.11 12.77
C ARG A 320 -16.36 -9.90 13.31
N ILE A 321 -15.20 -9.81 12.65
CA ILE A 321 -13.95 -10.40 13.17
C ILE A 321 -13.48 -9.61 14.39
N GLY A 322 -13.57 -8.27 14.35
CA GLY A 322 -13.18 -7.37 15.42
C GLY A 322 -14.04 -7.47 16.69
N GLU A 323 -15.32 -7.79 16.58
CA GLU A 323 -16.21 -7.96 17.74
C GLU A 323 -15.86 -9.22 18.56
N LYS A 324 -15.23 -10.23 17.95
CA LYS A 324 -14.86 -11.48 18.62
C LYS A 324 -13.59 -11.37 19.47
N ARG A 325 -13.16 -10.15 19.84
CA ARG A 325 -11.87 -9.74 20.46
C ARG A 325 -11.32 -10.60 21.62
N HIS A 326 -12.10 -11.51 22.19
CA HIS A 326 -11.67 -12.41 23.26
C HIS A 326 -10.86 -13.63 22.80
N LEU A 327 -10.61 -13.81 21.50
CA LEU A 327 -9.83 -14.93 20.96
C LEU A 327 -8.50 -14.41 20.39
N GLU A 328 -7.38 -14.90 20.94
CA GLU A 328 -6.01 -14.65 20.46
C GLU A 328 -5.79 -14.98 18.96
N SER A 329 -6.76 -15.66 18.31
CA SER A 329 -6.76 -16.06 16.89
C SER A 329 -7.27 -14.98 15.91
N ASN A 330 -7.77 -13.82 16.39
CA ASN A 330 -8.45 -12.87 15.51
C ASN A 330 -7.51 -12.06 14.60
N GLU A 331 -6.27 -11.78 15.03
CA GLU A 331 -5.37 -10.95 14.23
C GLU A 331 -5.01 -11.63 12.90
N ALA A 332 -4.72 -12.93 12.92
CA ALA A 332 -4.42 -13.70 11.71
C ALA A 332 -5.61 -13.75 10.75
N SER A 333 -6.83 -13.90 11.30
CA SER A 333 -8.08 -13.89 10.53
C SER A 333 -8.33 -12.54 9.88
N LEU A 334 -8.13 -11.45 10.63
CA LEU A 334 -8.29 -10.08 10.12
C LEU A 334 -7.23 -9.75 9.07
N ALA A 335 -5.98 -10.15 9.31
CA ALA A 335 -4.90 -10.00 8.33
C ALA A 335 -5.17 -10.75 7.04
N HIS A 336 -5.76 -11.94 7.12
CA HIS A 336 -6.17 -12.71 5.95
C HIS A 336 -7.31 -12.03 5.19
N ALA A 337 -8.36 -11.60 5.90
CA ALA A 337 -9.49 -10.89 5.31
C ALA A 337 -9.04 -9.60 4.62
N ALA A 338 -8.32 -8.72 5.33
CA ALA A 338 -7.83 -7.47 4.78
C ALA A 338 -6.92 -7.68 3.56
N ARG A 339 -6.03 -8.68 3.58
CA ARG A 339 -5.22 -9.06 2.41
C ARG A 339 -6.09 -9.47 1.24
N TRP A 340 -7.11 -10.31 1.46
CA TRP A 340 -8.01 -10.76 0.41
C TRP A 340 -8.77 -9.60 -0.22
N PHE A 341 -9.28 -8.66 0.57
CA PHE A 341 -9.94 -7.46 0.06
C PHE A 341 -8.98 -6.54 -0.71
N ALA A 342 -7.75 -6.38 -0.23
CA ALA A 342 -6.71 -5.61 -0.91
C ALA A 342 -6.38 -6.17 -2.29
N GLN A 343 -6.21 -7.49 -2.37
CA GLN A 343 -5.94 -8.23 -3.61
C GLN A 343 -7.13 -8.17 -4.57
N GLY A 344 -8.34 -8.41 -4.07
CA GLY A 344 -9.56 -8.31 -4.85
C GLY A 344 -9.75 -6.92 -5.43
N SER A 345 -9.56 -5.88 -4.61
CA SER A 345 -9.64 -4.48 -5.03
C SER A 345 -8.58 -4.13 -6.07
N SER A 346 -7.35 -4.62 -5.91
CA SER A 346 -6.28 -4.43 -6.90
C SER A 346 -6.62 -5.08 -8.24
N LEU A 347 -7.19 -6.29 -8.20
CA LEU A 347 -7.67 -6.98 -9.40
C LEU A 347 -8.78 -6.19 -10.09
N PHE A 348 -9.79 -5.74 -9.35
CA PHE A 348 -10.90 -4.94 -9.90
C PHE A 348 -10.43 -3.62 -10.48
N ALA A 349 -9.51 -2.93 -9.80
CA ALA A 349 -8.91 -1.70 -10.28
C ALA A 349 -8.16 -1.90 -11.61
N ASN A 350 -7.44 -3.01 -11.76
CA ASN A 350 -6.67 -3.33 -12.97
C ASN A 350 -7.56 -3.77 -14.14
N LEU A 351 -8.65 -4.50 -13.86
CA LEU A 351 -9.54 -5.02 -14.90
C LEU A 351 -10.52 -3.96 -15.44
N TRP A 352 -11.10 -3.13 -14.57
CA TRP A 352 -12.14 -2.17 -14.97
C TRP A 352 -11.68 -0.71 -14.97
N GLY A 353 -10.64 -0.36 -14.20
CA GLY A 353 -10.19 1.03 -14.09
C GLY A 353 -11.25 1.97 -13.51
N LYS A 354 -11.23 3.23 -13.95
CA LYS A 354 -12.21 4.27 -13.58
C LYS A 354 -13.40 4.23 -14.53
N ASP A 355 -14.61 4.37 -14.00
CA ASP A 355 -15.80 4.53 -14.82
C ASP A 355 -15.98 6.01 -15.18
N ARG A 356 -15.43 6.40 -16.34
CA ARG A 356 -15.46 7.80 -16.80
C ARG A 356 -16.88 8.30 -16.98
N GLU A 357 -17.79 7.46 -17.50
CA GLU A 357 -19.16 7.91 -17.77
C GLU A 357 -19.94 8.16 -16.50
N VAL A 358 -19.77 7.30 -15.47
CA VAL A 358 -20.37 7.54 -14.15
C VAL A 358 -19.81 8.82 -13.54
N ILE A 359 -18.49 9.03 -13.62
CA ILE A 359 -17.85 10.25 -13.10
C ILE A 359 -18.36 11.50 -13.83
N GLU A 360 -18.43 11.52 -15.16
CA GLU A 360 -18.95 12.68 -15.89
C GLU A 360 -20.41 12.99 -15.52
N ARG A 361 -21.27 11.97 -15.43
CA ARG A 361 -22.67 12.17 -15.02
C ARG A 361 -22.77 12.73 -13.61
N LEU A 362 -21.95 12.23 -12.68
CA LEU A 362 -21.86 12.76 -11.32
C LEU A 362 -21.44 14.24 -11.34
N LEU A 363 -20.40 14.58 -12.10
CA LEU A 363 -19.91 15.95 -12.23
C LEU A 363 -20.98 16.88 -12.81
N ASP A 364 -21.72 16.46 -13.83
CA ASP A 364 -22.80 17.26 -14.43
C ASP A 364 -23.95 17.52 -13.45
N VAL A 365 -24.31 16.53 -12.63
CA VAL A 365 -25.36 16.68 -11.61
C VAL A 365 -24.90 17.60 -10.50
N GLU A 366 -23.71 17.38 -9.95
CA GLU A 366 -23.21 18.14 -8.81
C GLU A 366 -22.80 19.57 -9.16
N THR A 367 -22.25 19.80 -10.36
CA THR A 367 -21.97 21.16 -10.86
C THR A 367 -23.26 21.98 -10.92
N ARG A 368 -24.36 21.39 -11.41
CA ARG A 368 -25.69 22.04 -11.40
C ARG A 368 -26.21 22.30 -9.99
N ARG A 369 -26.00 21.38 -9.04
CA ARG A 369 -26.37 21.56 -7.63
C ARG A 369 -25.58 22.68 -6.93
N LEU A 370 -24.34 22.92 -7.35
CA LEU A 370 -23.49 23.98 -6.83
C LEU A 370 -23.78 25.37 -7.43
N GLN A 371 -24.52 25.44 -8.54
CA GLN A 371 -24.86 26.67 -9.24
C GLN A 371 -25.47 27.78 -8.36
N PRO A 372 -26.31 27.50 -7.34
CA PRO A 372 -26.84 28.52 -6.44
C PRO A 372 -25.76 29.28 -5.65
N PHE A 373 -24.59 28.67 -5.43
CA PHE A 373 -23.48 29.20 -4.64
C PHE A 373 -22.42 29.92 -5.49
N TYR A 374 -22.62 30.01 -6.80
CA TYR A 374 -21.62 30.67 -7.65
C TYR A 374 -21.49 32.15 -7.29
N ARG A 375 -20.25 32.63 -7.20
CA ARG A 375 -19.97 34.06 -7.04
C ARG A 375 -20.67 34.82 -8.17
N SER A 376 -21.63 35.67 -7.82
CA SER A 376 -22.50 36.41 -8.76
C SER A 376 -21.76 37.50 -9.53
N CYS A 377 -20.57 37.20 -10.04
CA CYS A 377 -19.86 38.01 -11.01
C CYS A 377 -20.48 37.76 -12.39
N TYR A 378 -21.56 38.49 -12.66
CA TYR A 378 -22.25 38.63 -13.94
C TYR A 378 -23.06 37.41 -14.42
N PRO A 379 -24.13 37.66 -15.22
CA PRO A 379 -24.99 36.60 -15.69
C PRO A 379 -24.20 35.66 -16.60
N TRP A 380 -24.01 34.43 -16.14
CA TRP A 380 -23.82 33.25 -17.01
C TRP A 380 -22.64 33.32 -17.98
N THR A 381 -21.47 33.73 -17.50
CA THR A 381 -20.27 33.44 -18.31
C THR A 381 -19.94 31.96 -18.16
N ASP A 382 -19.97 31.24 -19.28
CA ASP A 382 -19.49 29.87 -19.50
C ASP A 382 -18.15 29.57 -18.78
N ARG A 383 -17.34 30.62 -18.54
CA ARG A 383 -16.07 30.55 -17.83
C ARG A 383 -16.18 30.15 -16.35
N THR A 384 -17.17 30.64 -15.60
CA THR A 384 -17.29 30.34 -14.16
C THR A 384 -17.76 28.90 -13.95
N ASP A 385 -18.72 28.48 -14.74
CA ASP A 385 -19.26 27.12 -14.70
C ASP A 385 -18.19 26.09 -15.07
N ARG A 386 -17.43 26.34 -16.14
CA ARG A 386 -16.26 25.53 -16.50
C ARG A 386 -15.24 25.46 -15.36
N ASN A 387 -14.90 26.59 -14.74
CA ASN A 387 -13.93 26.62 -13.64
C ASN A 387 -14.41 25.81 -12.41
N VAL A 388 -15.69 25.92 -12.03
CA VAL A 388 -16.25 25.12 -10.93
C VAL A 388 -16.27 23.65 -11.30
N GLY A 389 -16.74 23.30 -12.50
CA GLY A 389 -16.76 21.92 -13.00
C GLY A 389 -15.35 21.30 -13.05
N ASP A 390 -14.34 22.05 -13.50
CA ASP A 390 -12.94 21.59 -13.54
C ASP A 390 -12.36 21.39 -12.13
N GLN A 391 -12.66 22.29 -11.18
CA GLN A 391 -12.24 22.12 -9.79
C GLN A 391 -12.94 20.93 -9.14
N LEU A 392 -14.24 20.75 -9.36
CA LEU A 392 -14.99 19.60 -8.86
C LEU A 392 -14.48 18.28 -9.45
N ARG A 393 -14.17 18.26 -10.74
CA ARG A 393 -13.51 17.14 -11.43
C ARG A 393 -12.21 16.75 -10.76
N ASN A 394 -11.37 17.72 -10.41
CA ASN A 394 -10.12 17.46 -9.70
C ASN A 394 -10.37 16.87 -8.31
N ILE A 395 -11.37 17.37 -7.57
CA ILE A 395 -11.76 16.81 -6.26
C ILE A 395 -12.21 15.35 -6.41
N VAL A 396 -13.15 15.06 -7.32
CA VAL A 396 -13.68 13.70 -7.53
C VAL A 396 -12.57 12.75 -7.99
N HIS A 397 -11.69 13.17 -8.90
CA HIS A 397 -10.57 12.33 -9.32
C HIS A 397 -9.58 12.02 -8.20
N SER A 398 -9.21 13.01 -7.38
CA SER A 398 -8.36 12.81 -6.21
C SER A 398 -9.03 11.88 -5.19
N ALA A 399 -10.33 12.05 -4.93
CA ALA A 399 -11.07 11.17 -4.04
C ALA A 399 -11.14 9.72 -4.55
N VAL A 400 -11.35 9.51 -5.85
CA VAL A 400 -11.36 8.17 -6.47
C VAL A 400 -10.00 7.49 -6.36
N GLU A 401 -8.89 8.22 -6.59
CA GLU A 401 -7.55 7.64 -6.42
C GLU A 401 -7.26 7.31 -4.95
N LEU A 402 -7.64 8.20 -4.03
CA LEU A 402 -7.50 7.97 -2.60
C LEU A 402 -8.31 6.75 -2.12
N ASP A 403 -9.57 6.63 -2.55
CA ASP A 403 -10.41 5.47 -2.25
C ASP A 403 -9.81 4.17 -2.80
N LYS A 404 -9.30 4.20 -4.03
CA LYS A 404 -8.57 3.08 -4.63
C LYS A 404 -7.31 2.72 -3.83
N MET A 405 -6.51 3.70 -3.43
CA MET A 405 -5.30 3.49 -2.61
C MET A 405 -5.65 2.84 -1.27
N MET A 406 -6.71 3.32 -0.61
CA MET A 406 -7.21 2.77 0.65
C MET A 406 -7.73 1.33 0.48
N MET A 407 -8.53 1.06 -0.56
CA MET A 407 -9.11 -0.26 -0.82
C MET A 407 -8.08 -1.29 -1.28
N CYS A 408 -7.04 -0.87 -1.99
CA CYS A 408 -5.96 -1.75 -2.45
C CYS A 408 -4.88 -1.99 -1.38
N SER A 409 -4.93 -1.29 -0.24
CA SER A 409 -3.98 -1.48 0.84
C SER A 409 -4.34 -2.67 1.71
N LYS A 410 -3.32 -3.32 2.29
CA LYS A 410 -3.51 -4.34 3.32
C LYS A 410 -3.93 -3.73 4.65
N ALA A 411 -3.56 -2.48 4.92
CA ALA A 411 -4.10 -1.76 6.07
C ALA A 411 -5.56 -1.40 5.81
N VAL A 412 -6.37 -1.38 6.86
CA VAL A 412 -7.79 -1.05 6.77
C VAL A 412 -7.94 0.44 7.08
N PHE A 413 -8.43 1.19 6.11
CA PHE A 413 -8.73 2.61 6.27
C PHE A 413 -10.21 2.82 6.47
N ARG A 414 -10.57 3.73 7.38
CA ARG A 414 -11.94 4.10 7.66
C ARG A 414 -12.07 5.61 7.78
N VAL A 415 -13.00 6.16 7.00
CA VAL A 415 -13.37 7.58 7.04
C VAL A 415 -14.54 7.72 8.00
N HIS A 416 -14.41 8.56 9.03
CA HIS A 416 -15.44 8.76 10.04
C HIS A 416 -15.64 10.24 10.34
N TRP A 417 -16.89 10.69 10.32
CA TRP A 417 -17.27 12.05 10.71
C TRP A 417 -17.23 12.30 12.21
N ARG A 418 -17.16 11.25 13.03
CA ARG A 418 -17.30 11.35 14.48
C ARG A 418 -16.18 10.61 15.20
N ASP A 419 -15.77 11.15 16.33
CA ASP A 419 -14.86 10.46 17.26
C ASP A 419 -15.52 9.20 17.80
N GLN A 420 -14.88 8.05 17.62
CA GLN A 420 -15.38 6.74 18.02
C GLN A 420 -15.22 6.46 19.52
N SER A 421 -14.37 7.23 20.21
CA SER A 421 -14.15 7.09 21.66
C SER A 421 -15.28 7.70 22.49
N GLN A 422 -16.10 8.56 21.88
CA GLN A 422 -17.20 9.25 22.54
C GLN A 422 -18.52 8.51 22.32
N GLU A 423 -19.39 8.55 23.34
CA GLU A 423 -20.73 7.96 23.24
C GLU A 423 -21.54 8.60 22.10
N GLN A 424 -22.40 7.80 21.47
CA GLN A 424 -23.33 8.29 20.46
C GLN A 424 -24.40 9.16 21.14
N GLY A 425 -24.15 10.47 21.21
CA GLY A 425 -25.06 11.49 21.75
C GLY A 425 -25.15 12.73 20.86
N ASP A 426 -25.90 13.73 21.34
CA ASP A 426 -26.35 14.88 20.51
C ASP A 426 -25.21 15.81 20.07
N ARG A 427 -24.12 15.94 20.85
CA ARG A 427 -22.95 16.79 20.48
C ARG A 427 -21.63 16.17 20.95
N GLN A 428 -20.64 16.13 20.08
CA GLN A 428 -19.29 15.67 20.42
C GLN A 428 -18.52 16.78 21.13
N ARG A 429 -17.64 16.38 22.05
CA ARG A 429 -16.66 17.27 22.66
C ARG A 429 -15.41 17.33 21.80
N TYR A 430 -14.73 18.47 21.82
CA TYR A 430 -13.44 18.60 21.16
C TYR A 430 -12.43 17.62 21.77
N ASN A 431 -11.70 16.92 20.91
CA ASN A 431 -10.66 15.97 21.30
C ASN A 431 -9.41 16.25 20.45
N GLU A 432 -8.38 16.82 21.08
CA GLU A 432 -7.15 17.23 20.40
C GLU A 432 -6.40 16.09 19.73
N ASP A 433 -6.59 14.84 20.16
CA ASP A 433 -5.92 13.67 19.55
C ASP A 433 -6.47 13.34 18.16
N VAL A 434 -7.74 13.66 17.89
CA VAL A 434 -8.46 13.29 16.66
C VAL A 434 -9.00 14.49 15.89
N MET A 435 -8.95 15.70 16.44
CA MET A 435 -9.53 16.92 15.87
C MET A 435 -8.59 18.12 15.94
N ASP A 436 -8.65 18.94 14.88
CA ASP A 436 -8.05 20.27 14.83
C ASP A 436 -9.18 21.30 14.69
N ALA A 437 -9.28 22.25 15.62
CA ALA A 437 -10.30 23.30 15.54
C ALA A 437 -9.86 24.40 14.56
N THR A 438 -10.74 24.77 13.63
CA THR A 438 -10.46 25.79 12.60
C THR A 438 -11.17 27.10 12.82
N VAL A 439 -12.37 27.06 13.43
CA VAL A 439 -13.12 28.25 13.84
C VAL A 439 -13.60 28.03 15.26
N TYR A 440 -13.30 29.00 16.12
CA TYR A 440 -13.65 29.01 17.53
C TYR A 440 -13.65 30.46 18.04
N GLU A 441 -14.53 30.76 18.99
CA GLU A 441 -14.56 32.06 19.67
C GLU A 441 -13.49 32.13 20.77
N GLU A 442 -13.32 31.02 21.50
CA GLU A 442 -12.31 30.83 22.54
C GLU A 442 -11.44 29.62 22.23
N GLU A 443 -10.19 29.61 22.73
CA GLU A 443 -9.27 28.48 22.51
C GLU A 443 -9.92 27.16 22.94
N PRO A 444 -10.03 26.17 22.04
CA PRO A 444 -10.81 24.97 22.31
C PRO A 444 -10.15 24.15 23.41
N THR A 445 -10.97 23.72 24.37
CA THR A 445 -10.56 22.80 25.44
C THR A 445 -11.26 21.47 25.25
N PRO A 446 -10.84 20.38 25.93
CA PRO A 446 -11.58 19.11 25.91
C PRO A 446 -13.03 19.20 26.41
N LYS A 447 -13.44 20.34 26.99
CA LYS A 447 -14.82 20.62 27.40
C LYS A 447 -15.64 21.33 26.33
N SER A 448 -14.98 21.99 25.37
CA SER A 448 -15.62 22.71 24.27
C SER A 448 -16.47 21.76 23.43
N LEU A 449 -17.61 22.25 22.97
CA LEU A 449 -18.53 21.46 22.15
C LEU A 449 -18.20 21.69 20.68
N VAL A 450 -18.07 20.59 19.94
CA VAL A 450 -18.00 20.64 18.48
C VAL A 450 -19.39 21.02 17.97
N ARG A 451 -19.44 22.13 17.22
CA ARG A 451 -20.66 22.58 16.54
C ARG A 451 -20.94 21.69 15.33
N PHE A 452 -19.97 21.59 14.42
CA PHE A 452 -20.01 20.69 13.27
C PHE A 452 -18.60 20.35 12.78
N PHE A 453 -18.52 19.28 11.98
CA PHE A 453 -17.29 18.80 11.36
C PHE A 453 -17.11 19.43 9.98
N VAL A 454 -15.91 19.92 9.70
CA VAL A 454 -15.51 20.49 8.41
C VAL A 454 -14.89 19.44 7.50
N SER A 455 -14.15 18.48 8.09
CA SER A 455 -13.61 17.31 7.38
C SER A 455 -13.66 16.07 8.28
N PRO A 456 -13.72 14.87 7.70
CA PRO A 456 -13.76 13.64 8.49
C PRO A 456 -12.38 13.26 9.04
N ILE A 457 -12.38 12.31 9.99
CA ILE A 457 -11.22 11.64 10.56
C ILE A 457 -10.86 10.46 9.66
N LEU A 458 -9.57 10.29 9.33
CA LEU A 458 -9.07 9.09 8.67
C LEU A 458 -8.38 8.18 9.68
N TYR A 459 -9.04 7.08 10.02
CA TYR A 459 -8.45 6.02 10.84
C TYR A 459 -7.77 4.98 9.97
N LYS A 460 -6.72 4.39 10.52
CA LYS A 460 -6.01 3.25 9.95
C LYS A 460 -5.89 2.14 11.00
N LEU A 461 -6.21 0.92 10.60
CA LEU A 461 -5.97 -0.30 11.39
C LEU A 461 -4.95 -1.18 10.66
N GLY A 462 -3.98 -1.68 11.39
CA GLY A 462 -2.90 -2.48 10.81
C GLY A 462 -1.87 -1.67 10.04
N THR A 463 -0.71 -2.27 9.83
CA THR A 463 0.39 -1.71 9.04
C THR A 463 0.18 -1.97 7.54
N ALA A 464 0.90 -1.26 6.67
CA ALA A 464 0.88 -1.49 5.22
C ALA A 464 1.30 -2.92 4.81
N ASN A 465 1.95 -3.67 5.71
CA ASN A 465 2.30 -5.08 5.50
C ASN A 465 1.16 -6.04 5.86
N GLY A 466 0.07 -5.53 6.44
CA GLY A 466 -1.07 -6.29 6.92
C GLY A 466 -0.78 -7.04 8.22
N GLN A 467 -0.30 -6.32 9.25
CA GLN A 467 0.04 -6.81 10.60
C GLN A 467 -0.39 -5.76 11.64
N ARG A 468 -0.53 -6.11 12.93
CA ARG A 468 -0.88 -5.20 14.04
C ARG A 468 -2.25 -4.53 13.90
N TYR A 469 -3.29 -5.33 13.65
CA TYR A 469 -4.66 -4.81 13.52
C TYR A 469 -5.38 -4.57 14.86
N ASP A 470 -4.72 -4.91 15.96
CA ASP A 470 -5.07 -4.51 17.32
C ASP A 470 -4.84 -3.01 17.56
N ASP A 471 -3.92 -2.41 16.80
CA ASP A 471 -3.64 -0.98 16.86
C ASP A 471 -4.48 -0.19 15.83
N GLN A 472 -5.26 0.76 16.33
CA GLN A 472 -5.91 1.79 15.53
C GLN A 472 -5.14 3.10 15.68
N MET A 473 -4.81 3.74 14.57
CA MET A 473 -4.14 5.04 14.55
C MET A 473 -4.99 6.08 13.80
N VAL A 474 -4.88 7.33 14.24
CA VAL A 474 -5.42 8.48 13.53
C VAL A 474 -4.38 8.90 12.50
N LEU A 475 -4.69 8.70 11.21
CA LEU A 475 -3.78 9.09 10.15
C LEU A 475 -3.99 10.56 9.74
N VAL A 476 -5.23 11.02 9.78
CA VAL A 476 -5.59 12.44 9.57
C VAL A 476 -6.69 12.82 10.57
N LYS A 477 -6.48 13.94 11.28
CA LYS A 477 -7.46 14.51 12.20
C LYS A 477 -8.60 15.18 11.45
N ALA A 478 -9.78 15.19 12.04
CA ALA A 478 -10.89 15.98 11.54
C ALA A 478 -10.64 17.47 11.77
N SER A 479 -11.02 18.30 10.80
CA SER A 479 -11.19 19.73 11.02
C SER A 479 -12.57 19.99 11.59
N VAL A 480 -12.69 20.79 12.66
CA VAL A 480 -13.96 21.06 13.34
C VAL A 480 -14.17 22.54 13.64
N VAL A 481 -15.44 22.92 13.79
CA VAL A 481 -15.85 24.21 14.36
C VAL A 481 -16.28 23.98 15.80
N CYS A 482 -15.75 24.76 16.73
CA CYS A 482 -16.10 24.68 18.14
C CYS A 482 -16.90 25.91 18.57
N HIS A 483 -17.80 25.71 19.53
CA HIS A 483 -18.43 26.79 20.30
C HIS A 483 -17.50 27.33 21.37
#